data_AF-A0A5A9Z136-F1
#
_entry.id   AF-A0A5A9Z136-F1
#
_cell.length_a   1.000
_cell.length_b   1.000
_cell.length_c   1.000
_cell.angle_alpha   90.00
_cell.angle_beta   90.00
_cell.angle_gamma   90.00
#
_symmetry.space_group_name_H-M   'P 1'
#
loop_
_entity.id
_entity.type
_entity.pdbx_description
1 polymer ?
#
loop_
_entity_poly.entity_id
_entity_poly.type
_entity_poly.pdbx_seq_one_letter_code
_entity_poly.pdbx_strand_id
1 'polypeptide(L)'
;MTTLLSPVLQHPERIHPALWRGSQLFHGPATTVRTGFATLDDELPGNGWPLGSLIEIMPSQPGCGELRLLQPALAALDAERSIMLVNPPYSPHFHCWLNWGLDTHRLVWIRPQTPGDTLWAAEQVLKHNACSVLLCWASQVRQASLRRLHLAARQSGALFIMLRPPLAAQQASPAPLRLILQPSMQGAAIHIVKRQGPICDKQLPITFYPDPAPHATTTHHATLDQPLSADAQPGHQLPELVR
;
A
#
# COMPACT_ATOMS: atom_id res chain seq x y z
N MET A 1 35.69 12.64 24.98
CA MET A 1 34.96 13.57 25.85
C MET A 1 33.47 13.29 25.69
N THR A 2 32.92 12.45 26.58
CA THR A 2 31.52 12.02 26.54
C THR A 2 30.66 13.15 27.08
N THR A 3 30.02 13.92 26.21
CA THR A 3 29.06 14.95 26.61
C THR A 3 27.92 14.26 27.36
N LEU A 4 27.92 14.39 28.69
CA LEU A 4 26.83 13.93 29.54
C LEU A 4 25.60 14.78 29.21
N LEU A 5 24.81 14.31 28.25
CA LEU A 5 23.50 14.87 27.92
C LEU A 5 22.64 14.86 29.19
N SER A 6 22.15 16.05 29.58
CA SER A 6 21.25 16.26 30.71
C SER A 6 20.14 15.20 30.75
N PRO A 7 19.82 14.60 31.91
CA PRO A 7 18.87 13.49 32.04
C PRO A 7 17.46 13.85 31.53
N VAL A 8 17.09 15.13 31.56
CA VAL A 8 15.83 15.63 30.98
C VAL A 8 15.80 15.47 29.46
N LEU A 9 16.93 15.72 28.80
CA LEU A 9 17.04 15.50 27.35
C LEU A 9 17.06 14.03 27.01
N GLN A 10 17.30 13.10 27.96
CA GLN A 10 17.27 11.65 27.75
C GLN A 10 15.89 11.10 27.45
N HIS A 11 14.87 11.76 27.98
CA HIS A 11 13.47 11.39 27.87
C HIS A 11 12.61 12.61 27.51
N PRO A 12 12.77 13.19 26.30
CA PRO A 12 12.01 14.38 25.90
C PRO A 12 10.49 14.16 25.91
N GLU A 13 10.02 12.93 25.77
CA GLU A 13 8.62 12.53 25.88
C GLU A 13 7.99 12.89 27.24
N ARG A 14 8.79 13.02 28.30
CA ARG A 14 8.32 13.47 29.63
C ARG A 14 7.99 14.96 29.68
N ILE A 15 8.55 15.75 28.76
CA ILE A 15 8.25 17.19 28.64
C ILE A 15 6.93 17.38 27.88
N HIS A 16 6.77 16.66 26.77
CA HIS A 16 5.54 16.66 25.98
C HIS A 16 5.47 15.39 25.12
N PRO A 17 4.30 14.72 24.99
CA PRO A 17 4.18 13.45 24.26
C PRO A 17 4.49 13.53 22.76
N ALA A 18 4.56 14.73 22.20
CA ALA A 18 4.96 14.97 20.80
C ALA A 18 6.47 15.19 20.60
N LEU A 19 7.26 15.24 21.67
CA LEU A 19 8.72 15.41 21.59
C LEU A 19 9.40 14.04 21.56
N TRP A 20 10.39 13.88 20.68
CA TRP A 20 11.19 12.66 20.58
C TRP A 20 12.65 12.99 20.26
N ARG A 21 13.55 12.02 20.50
CA ARG A 21 14.94 12.12 20.07
C ARG A 21 15.08 11.59 18.66
N GLY A 22 15.85 12.27 17.81
CA GLY A 22 16.13 11.79 16.44
C GLY A 22 16.81 10.40 16.39
N SER A 23 17.49 9.99 17.47
CA SER A 23 18.11 8.66 17.61
C SER A 23 17.14 7.55 18.04
N GLN A 24 15.85 7.84 18.20
CA GLN A 24 14.82 6.89 18.61
C GLN A 24 13.63 6.96 17.64
N LEU A 25 12.95 5.84 17.44
CA LEU A 25 11.66 5.88 16.75
C LEU A 25 10.67 6.70 17.58
N PHE A 26 9.78 7.41 16.90
CA PHE A 26 8.70 8.14 17.56
C PHE A 26 7.71 7.15 18.21
N HIS A 27 7.36 7.37 19.48
CA HIS A 27 6.43 6.54 20.25
C HIS A 27 5.21 7.33 20.76
N GLY A 28 4.96 8.54 20.22
CA GLY A 28 3.79 9.32 20.64
C GLY A 28 2.46 8.69 20.18
N PRO A 29 1.32 9.29 20.56
CA PRO A 29 -0.01 8.76 20.27
C PRO A 29 -0.30 8.83 18.77
N ALA A 30 0.14 7.81 18.04
CA ALA A 30 -0.16 7.59 16.64
C ALA A 30 -0.95 6.29 16.52
N THR A 31 -2.17 6.37 16.02
CA THR A 31 -2.93 5.17 15.71
C THR A 31 -2.28 4.49 14.50
N THR A 32 -1.89 3.24 14.65
CA THR A 32 -1.26 2.45 13.58
C THR A 32 -2.10 1.22 13.25
N VAL A 33 -1.91 0.70 12.03
CA VAL A 33 -2.37 -0.64 11.64
C VAL A 33 -1.17 -1.47 11.23
N ARG A 34 -1.06 -2.71 11.72
CA ARG A 34 0.09 -3.57 11.42
C ARG A 34 0.25 -3.77 9.92
N THR A 35 1.49 -3.83 9.46
CA THR A 35 1.78 -4.05 8.04
C THR A 35 1.56 -5.51 7.64
N GLY A 36 1.55 -6.43 8.61
CA GLY A 36 1.51 -7.87 8.39
C GLY A 36 2.88 -8.50 8.17
N PHE A 37 3.95 -7.69 8.15
CA PHE A 37 5.32 -8.13 7.96
C PHE A 37 6.17 -7.67 9.15
N ALA A 38 6.59 -8.60 10.01
CA ALA A 38 7.35 -8.28 11.23
C ALA A 38 8.60 -7.44 10.94
N THR A 39 9.33 -7.78 9.87
CA THR A 39 10.53 -7.05 9.44
C THR A 39 10.28 -5.58 9.10
N LEU A 40 9.07 -5.24 8.65
CA LEU A 40 8.66 -3.87 8.40
C LEU A 40 8.07 -3.22 9.66
N ASP A 41 7.22 -3.94 10.40
CA ASP A 41 6.63 -3.46 11.66
C ASP A 41 7.73 -3.00 12.65
N ASP A 42 8.85 -3.72 12.76
CA ASP A 42 9.95 -3.36 13.66
C ASP A 42 10.64 -2.02 13.29
N GLU A 43 10.54 -1.61 12.02
CA GLU A 43 11.17 -0.40 11.52
C GLU A 43 10.20 0.79 11.43
N LEU A 44 8.93 0.60 11.78
CA LEU A 44 7.93 1.66 11.75
C LEU A 44 7.58 2.14 13.17
N PRO A 45 7.52 3.47 13.40
CA PRO A 45 6.92 4.03 14.61
C PRO A 45 5.54 3.42 14.90
N GLY A 46 5.35 2.90 16.12
CA GLY A 46 4.09 2.24 16.51
C GLY A 46 3.82 0.90 15.82
N ASN A 47 4.84 0.25 15.26
CA ASN A 47 4.80 -1.08 14.68
C ASN A 47 3.75 -1.30 13.58
N GLY A 48 3.56 -0.30 12.72
CA GLY A 48 2.63 -0.39 11.60
C GLY A 48 2.54 0.88 10.76
N TRP A 49 1.59 0.86 9.83
CA TRP A 49 1.25 2.01 9.01
C TRP A 49 0.59 3.10 9.87
N PRO A 50 1.11 4.35 9.87
CA PRO A 50 0.50 5.44 10.61
C PRO A 50 -0.82 5.88 9.96
N LEU A 51 -1.93 5.70 10.67
CA LEU A 51 -3.24 6.19 10.25
C LEU A 51 -3.32 7.71 10.39
N GLY A 52 -4.19 8.33 9.59
CA GLY A 52 -4.35 9.77 9.57
C GLY A 52 -3.09 10.52 9.10
N SER A 53 -2.23 9.86 8.33
CA SER A 53 -1.02 10.45 7.80
C SER A 53 -0.87 10.14 6.31
N LEU A 54 -0.22 11.05 5.60
CA LEU A 54 0.26 10.81 4.24
C LEU A 54 1.46 9.85 4.29
N ILE A 55 1.30 8.68 3.70
CA ILE A 55 2.38 7.72 3.45
C ILE A 55 2.70 7.77 1.95
N GLU A 56 3.96 7.88 1.57
CA GLU A 56 4.36 7.75 0.17
C GLU A 56 5.02 6.40 -0.09
N ILE A 57 4.49 5.66 -1.06
CA ILE A 57 5.10 4.44 -1.58
C ILE A 57 5.53 4.71 -3.02
N MET A 58 6.79 4.43 -3.32
CA MET A 58 7.41 4.69 -4.61
C MET A 58 7.81 3.35 -5.25
N PRO A 59 6.86 2.66 -5.89
CA PRO A 59 7.15 1.41 -6.59
C PRO A 59 8.09 1.68 -7.78
N SER A 60 9.10 0.82 -7.97
CA SER A 60 10.03 0.91 -9.10
C SER A 60 9.33 0.78 -10.45
N GLN A 61 8.22 0.03 -10.47
CA GLN A 61 7.32 -0.15 -11.60
C GLN A 61 5.91 -0.48 -11.08
N PRO A 62 4.85 -0.13 -11.81
CA PRO A 62 3.50 -0.60 -11.49
C PRO A 62 3.42 -2.13 -11.41
N GLY A 63 2.69 -2.66 -10.44
CA GLY A 63 2.50 -4.10 -10.28
C GLY A 63 3.68 -4.85 -9.65
N CYS A 64 4.59 -4.16 -8.95
CA CYS A 64 5.67 -4.81 -8.20
C CYS A 64 5.21 -5.40 -6.85
N GLY A 65 3.91 -5.36 -6.57
CA GLY A 65 3.29 -5.94 -5.37
C GLY A 65 2.85 -4.90 -4.36
N GLU A 66 2.67 -3.64 -4.77
CA GLU A 66 2.22 -2.54 -3.92
C GLU A 66 0.89 -2.84 -3.20
N LEU A 67 -0.07 -3.48 -3.88
CA LEU A 67 -1.33 -3.88 -3.26
C LEU A 67 -1.18 -5.09 -2.35
N ARG A 68 -0.27 -6.01 -2.69
CA ARG A 68 0.02 -7.20 -1.88
C ARG A 68 0.71 -6.84 -0.56
N LEU A 69 1.58 -5.82 -0.58
CA LEU A 69 2.18 -5.23 0.61
C LEU A 69 1.11 -4.66 1.56
N LEU A 70 0.03 -4.11 1.00
CA LEU A 70 -1.03 -3.46 1.78
C LEU A 70 -2.14 -4.42 2.20
N GLN A 71 -2.24 -5.58 1.55
CA GLN A 71 -3.28 -6.58 1.78
C GLN A 71 -3.55 -6.88 3.26
N PRO A 72 -2.56 -7.08 4.14
CA PRO A 72 -2.84 -7.35 5.56
C PRO A 72 -3.54 -6.17 6.26
N ALA A 73 -3.13 -4.93 5.94
CA ALA A 73 -3.74 -3.74 6.50
C ALA A 73 -5.16 -3.50 5.94
N LEU A 74 -5.37 -3.80 4.66
CA LEU A 74 -6.68 -3.72 4.02
C LEU A 74 -7.69 -4.68 4.68
N ALA A 75 -7.24 -5.86 5.11
CA ALA A 75 -8.06 -6.86 5.80
C ALA A 75 -8.29 -6.54 7.27
N ALA A 76 -7.36 -5.86 7.94
CA ALA A 76 -7.44 -5.53 9.36
C ALA A 76 -8.33 -4.31 9.66
N LEU A 77 -8.57 -3.43 8.69
CA LEU A 77 -9.34 -2.21 8.87
C LEU A 77 -10.85 -2.44 8.74
N ASP A 78 -11.63 -1.59 9.42
CA ASP A 78 -13.10 -1.64 9.55
C ASP A 78 -13.82 -2.18 8.31
N ALA A 79 -14.46 -3.34 8.47
CA ALA A 79 -15.10 -4.10 7.41
C ALA A 79 -16.29 -3.39 6.76
N GLU A 80 -16.88 -2.37 7.39
CA GLU A 80 -18.06 -1.68 6.85
C GLU A 80 -17.67 -0.47 5.99
N ARG A 81 -16.41 -0.04 6.04
CA ARG A 81 -15.94 1.18 5.38
C ARG A 81 -15.29 0.90 4.04
N SER A 82 -15.49 1.78 3.08
CA SER A 82 -14.96 1.60 1.72
C SER A 82 -13.42 1.65 1.66
N ILE A 83 -12.87 0.99 0.65
CA ILE A 83 -11.48 1.06 0.20
C ILE A 83 -11.49 1.78 -1.15
N MET A 84 -10.93 2.99 -1.18
CA MET A 84 -10.98 3.85 -2.36
C MET A 84 -9.67 3.83 -3.14
N LEU A 85 -9.76 3.52 -4.43
CA LEU A 85 -8.66 3.56 -5.38
C LEU A 85 -8.84 4.75 -6.32
N VAL A 86 -7.95 5.73 -6.24
CA VAL A 86 -7.99 6.91 -7.11
C VAL A 86 -6.89 6.81 -8.16
N ASN A 87 -7.30 6.83 -9.42
CA ASN A 87 -6.42 6.86 -10.58
C ASN A 87 -5.39 5.70 -10.66
N PRO A 88 -5.72 4.44 -10.30
CA PRO A 88 -4.78 3.33 -10.45
C PRO A 88 -4.29 3.20 -11.89
N PRO A 89 -3.02 2.80 -12.12
CA PRO A 89 -2.41 2.74 -13.45
C PRO A 89 -3.08 1.72 -14.37
N TYR A 90 -3.69 0.69 -13.78
CA TYR A 90 -4.45 -0.34 -14.47
C TYR A 90 -5.80 -0.55 -13.79
N SER A 91 -6.72 -1.20 -14.50
CA SER A 91 -8.00 -1.60 -13.92
C SER A 91 -7.76 -2.55 -12.74
N PRO A 92 -8.29 -2.26 -11.54
CA PRO A 92 -8.24 -3.19 -10.42
C PRO A 92 -8.91 -4.52 -10.78
N HIS A 93 -8.23 -5.63 -10.53
CA HIS A 93 -8.77 -6.97 -10.82
C HIS A 93 -9.52 -7.51 -9.60
N PHE A 94 -10.86 -7.48 -9.60
CA PHE A 94 -11.65 -7.77 -8.40
C PHE A 94 -11.42 -9.17 -7.79
N HIS A 95 -11.03 -10.18 -8.58
CA HIS A 95 -10.74 -11.52 -8.04
C HIS A 95 -9.57 -11.53 -7.04
N CYS A 96 -8.60 -10.60 -7.11
CA CYS A 96 -7.54 -10.57 -6.09
C CYS A 96 -8.10 -10.18 -4.71
N TRP A 97 -9.12 -9.32 -4.68
CA TRP A 97 -9.82 -8.92 -3.47
C TRP A 97 -10.59 -10.08 -2.85
N LEU A 98 -11.33 -10.83 -3.68
CA LEU A 98 -12.03 -12.05 -3.25
C LEU A 98 -11.06 -13.07 -2.66
N ASN A 99 -9.93 -13.32 -3.34
CA ASN A 99 -8.89 -14.23 -2.85
C ASN A 99 -8.23 -13.77 -1.54
N TRP A 100 -8.30 -12.47 -1.23
CA TRP A 100 -7.81 -11.92 0.04
C TRP A 100 -8.89 -11.87 1.12
N GLY A 101 -10.10 -12.37 0.84
CA GLY A 101 -11.24 -12.34 1.76
C GLY A 101 -11.82 -10.94 1.96
N LEU A 102 -11.58 -10.02 1.03
CA LEU A 102 -12.07 -8.64 1.10
C LEU A 102 -13.39 -8.53 0.36
N ASP A 103 -14.40 -7.95 1.02
CA ASP A 103 -15.69 -7.71 0.40
C ASP A 103 -15.56 -6.71 -0.76
N THR A 104 -15.93 -7.18 -1.96
CA THR A 104 -15.89 -6.40 -3.19
C THR A 104 -16.82 -5.21 -3.19
N HIS A 105 -17.91 -5.21 -2.42
CA HIS A 105 -18.83 -4.07 -2.32
C HIS A 105 -18.18 -2.84 -1.67
N ARG A 106 -17.07 -3.03 -0.93
CA ARG A 106 -16.31 -1.96 -0.32
C ARG A 106 -15.33 -1.30 -1.28
N LEU A 107 -15.02 -1.94 -2.40
CA LEU A 107 -14.03 -1.44 -3.35
C LEU A 107 -14.66 -0.37 -4.24
N VAL A 108 -14.17 0.86 -4.10
CA VAL A 108 -14.61 1.99 -4.92
C VAL A 108 -13.45 2.46 -5.79
N TRP A 109 -13.64 2.38 -7.11
CA TRP A 109 -12.67 2.85 -8.09
C TRP A 109 -13.09 4.21 -8.64
N ILE A 110 -12.24 5.21 -8.46
CA ILE A 110 -12.41 6.56 -8.99
C ILE A 110 -11.44 6.73 -10.16
N ARG A 111 -11.98 7.15 -11.32
CA ARG A 111 -11.25 7.41 -12.57
C ARG A 111 -11.33 8.89 -12.96
N PRO A 112 -10.49 9.75 -12.38
CA PRO A 112 -10.43 11.17 -12.72
C PRO A 112 -9.91 11.37 -14.16
N GLN A 113 -10.30 12.48 -14.79
CA GLN A 113 -9.87 12.80 -16.16
C GLN A 113 -8.54 13.57 -16.19
N THR A 114 -8.25 14.35 -15.13
CA THR A 114 -7.02 15.15 -15.05
C THR A 114 -6.24 14.89 -13.77
N PRO A 115 -4.93 15.21 -13.73
CA PRO A 115 -4.14 15.16 -12.49
C PRO A 115 -4.69 16.08 -11.40
N GLY A 116 -5.31 17.20 -11.77
CA GLY A 116 -5.98 18.10 -10.83
C GLY A 116 -7.17 17.43 -10.16
N ASP A 117 -8.01 16.77 -10.96
CA ASP A 117 -9.17 16.03 -10.46
C ASP A 117 -8.77 14.85 -9.57
N THR A 118 -7.65 14.18 -9.87
CA THR A 118 -7.08 13.13 -9.00
C THR A 118 -6.80 13.65 -7.60
N LEU A 119 -6.10 14.79 -7.49
CA LEU A 119 -5.77 15.37 -6.20
C LEU A 119 -7.01 15.95 -5.51
N TRP A 120 -7.92 16.54 -6.27
CA TRP A 120 -9.18 17.05 -5.74
C TRP A 120 -10.06 15.92 -5.18
N ALA A 121 -10.21 14.81 -5.92
CA ALA A 121 -10.98 13.65 -5.48
C ALA A 121 -10.39 13.05 -4.20
N ALA A 122 -9.07 12.86 -4.15
CA ALA A 122 -8.39 12.42 -2.93
C ALA A 122 -8.63 13.37 -1.75
N GLU A 123 -8.59 14.68 -1.98
CA GLU A 123 -8.89 15.69 -0.96
C GLU A 123 -10.34 15.58 -0.45
N GLN A 124 -11.33 15.42 -1.35
CA GLN A 124 -12.74 15.27 -0.96
C GLN A 124 -12.97 14.00 -0.15
N VAL A 125 -12.41 12.88 -0.58
CA VAL A 125 -12.52 11.59 0.13
C VAL A 125 -12.02 11.72 1.57
N LEU A 126 -10.86 12.37 1.76
CA LEU A 126 -10.29 12.58 3.08
C LEU A 126 -11.12 13.56 3.92
N LYS A 127 -11.51 14.71 3.36
CA LYS A 127 -12.29 15.73 4.09
C LYS A 127 -13.63 15.21 4.59
N HIS A 128 -14.29 14.36 3.81
CA HIS A 128 -15.58 13.79 4.17
C HIS A 128 -15.48 12.46 4.92
N ASN A 129 -14.26 12.00 5.24
CA ASN A 129 -14.02 10.74 5.91
C ASN A 129 -14.78 9.57 5.26
N ALA A 130 -14.73 9.48 3.93
CA ALA A 130 -15.58 8.57 3.17
C ALA A 130 -15.08 7.11 3.11
N CYS A 131 -13.86 6.84 3.60
CA CYS A 131 -13.21 5.53 3.50
C CYS A 131 -12.32 5.23 4.71
N SER A 132 -12.05 3.95 4.98
CA SER A 132 -11.00 3.54 5.90
C SER A 132 -9.61 3.56 5.25
N VAL A 133 -9.56 3.35 3.92
CA VAL A 133 -8.33 3.33 3.14
C VAL A 133 -8.48 4.14 1.87
N LEU A 134 -7.51 5.00 1.58
CA LEU A 134 -7.37 5.72 0.33
C LEU A 134 -6.01 5.42 -0.30
N LEU A 135 -6.03 4.80 -1.48
CA LEU A 135 -4.86 4.61 -2.33
C LEU A 135 -4.96 5.56 -3.53
N CYS A 136 -4.00 6.46 -3.68
CA CYS A 136 -4.01 7.48 -4.73
C CYS A 136 -2.73 7.40 -5.56
N TRP A 137 -2.85 7.15 -6.86
CA TRP A 137 -1.71 7.15 -7.78
C TRP A 137 -1.60 8.50 -8.47
N ALA A 138 -0.49 9.21 -8.19
CA ALA A 138 -0.23 10.51 -8.79
C ALA A 138 1.27 10.73 -8.99
N SER A 139 1.66 11.13 -10.20
CA SER A 139 3.08 11.31 -10.54
C SER A 139 3.64 12.64 -10.07
N GLN A 140 3.12 13.73 -10.65
CA GLN A 140 3.62 15.08 -10.42
C GLN A 140 2.68 15.81 -9.45
N VAL A 141 3.07 15.89 -8.18
CA VAL A 141 2.28 16.53 -7.12
C VAL A 141 3.10 17.66 -6.51
N ARG A 142 2.55 18.87 -6.53
CA ARG A 142 3.19 20.03 -5.90
C ARG A 142 3.21 19.86 -4.39
N GLN A 143 4.26 20.36 -3.73
CA GLN A 143 4.42 20.26 -2.28
C GLN A 143 3.24 20.87 -1.50
N ALA A 144 2.65 21.96 -2.00
CA ALA A 144 1.46 22.58 -1.40
C ALA A 144 0.26 21.62 -1.37
N SER A 145 0.03 20.87 -2.46
CA SER A 145 -1.02 19.85 -2.54
C SER A 145 -0.75 18.69 -1.58
N LEU A 146 0.50 18.21 -1.49
CA LEU A 146 0.88 17.17 -0.52
C LEU A 146 0.63 17.61 0.92
N ARG A 147 0.94 18.87 1.26
CA ARG A 147 0.68 19.41 2.62
C ARG A 147 -0.82 19.46 2.92
N ARG A 148 -1.62 19.90 1.94
CA ARG A 148 -3.07 19.95 2.07
C ARG A 148 -3.68 18.56 2.26
N LEU A 149 -3.25 17.59 1.47
CA LEU A 149 -3.68 16.19 1.59
C LEU A 149 -3.23 15.57 2.91
N HIS A 150 -2.00 15.85 3.37
CA HIS A 150 -1.54 15.40 4.68
C HIS A 150 -2.41 15.95 5.82
N LEU A 151 -2.80 17.23 5.76
CA LEU A 151 -3.71 17.81 6.75
C LEU A 151 -5.11 17.17 6.70
N ALA A 152 -5.65 16.92 5.51
CA ALA A 152 -6.93 16.23 5.34
C ALA A 152 -6.87 14.79 5.87
N ALA A 153 -5.77 14.08 5.64
CA ALA A 153 -5.56 12.73 6.16
C ALA A 153 -5.65 12.71 7.69
N ARG A 154 -5.01 13.66 8.37
CA ARG A 154 -5.06 13.77 9.85
C ARG A 154 -6.47 13.92 10.39
N GLN A 155 -7.35 14.61 9.68
CA GLN A 155 -8.74 14.78 10.08
C GLN A 155 -9.57 13.50 9.85
N SER A 156 -9.30 12.78 8.76
CA SER A 156 -10.02 11.54 8.42
C SER A 156 -9.66 10.35 9.32
N GLY A 157 -8.40 10.28 9.79
CA GLY A 157 -7.87 9.08 10.44
C GLY A 157 -7.74 7.86 9.51
N ALA A 158 -7.93 8.02 8.20
CA ALA A 158 -7.82 6.92 7.24
C ALA A 158 -6.37 6.48 7.01
N LEU A 159 -6.18 5.25 6.54
CA LEU A 159 -4.92 4.83 5.95
C LEU A 159 -4.77 5.49 4.57
N PHE A 160 -3.94 6.52 4.48
CA PHE A 160 -3.75 7.27 3.24
C PHE A 160 -2.37 7.04 2.62
N ILE A 161 -2.38 6.44 1.43
CA ILE A 161 -1.18 6.11 0.68
C ILE A 161 -1.20 6.79 -0.68
N MET A 162 -0.16 7.58 -0.93
CA MET A 162 0.13 8.15 -2.23
C MET A 162 1.18 7.30 -2.93
N LEU A 163 0.81 6.70 -4.06
CA LEU A 163 1.71 5.94 -4.91
C LEU A 163 2.28 6.86 -5.99
N ARG A 164 3.61 6.95 -6.04
CA ARG A 164 4.34 7.91 -6.90
C ARG A 164 5.52 7.23 -7.61
N PRO A 165 5.99 7.72 -8.75
CA PRO A 165 7.18 7.19 -9.41
C PRO A 165 8.44 7.30 -8.52
N PRO A 166 9.47 6.45 -8.74
CA PRO A 166 10.70 6.44 -7.95
C PRO A 166 11.43 7.78 -7.87
N LEU A 167 11.38 8.59 -8.93
CA LEU A 167 11.97 9.94 -8.94
C LEU A 167 11.42 10.85 -7.84
N ALA A 168 10.21 10.59 -7.33
CA ALA A 168 9.64 11.35 -6.22
C ALA A 168 10.47 11.23 -4.93
N ALA A 169 11.27 10.18 -4.75
CA ALA A 169 12.09 9.99 -3.56
C ALA A 169 13.04 11.16 -3.28
N GLN A 170 13.56 11.79 -4.35
CA GLN A 170 14.46 12.95 -4.26
C GLN A 170 13.73 14.28 -4.03
N GLN A 171 12.39 14.29 -4.14
CA GLN A 171 11.60 15.50 -3.95
C GLN A 171 11.26 15.71 -2.47
N ALA A 172 11.21 16.98 -2.05
CA ALA A 172 10.77 17.34 -0.70
C ALA A 172 9.28 16.98 -0.49
N SER A 173 8.98 16.34 0.65
CA SER A 173 7.62 15.89 0.96
C SER A 173 7.29 16.03 2.46
N PRO A 174 6.04 16.44 2.79
CA PRO A 174 5.57 16.47 4.17
C PRO A 174 5.29 15.08 4.75
N ALA A 175 5.23 14.02 3.93
CA ALA A 175 4.97 12.66 4.39
C ALA A 175 5.98 12.23 5.47
N PRO A 176 5.54 11.82 6.68
CA PRO A 176 6.46 11.33 7.71
C PRO A 176 7.04 9.94 7.39
N LEU A 177 6.37 9.17 6.54
CA LEU A 177 6.81 7.85 6.08
C LEU A 177 6.90 7.83 4.54
N ARG A 178 8.06 7.46 4.01
CA ARG A 178 8.33 7.34 2.58
C ARG A 178 9.15 6.09 2.29
N LEU A 179 8.66 5.25 1.39
CA LEU A 179 9.23 3.94 1.08
C LEU A 179 9.44 3.77 -0.43
N ILE A 180 10.56 3.21 -0.84
CA ILE A 180 10.75 2.67 -2.20
C ILE A 180 10.44 1.18 -2.16
N LEU A 181 9.69 0.71 -3.15
CA LEU A 181 9.31 -0.69 -3.30
C LEU A 181 9.90 -1.26 -4.59
N GLN A 182 10.72 -2.31 -4.46
CA GLN A 182 11.35 -2.99 -5.59
C GLN A 182 10.87 -4.45 -5.64
N PRO A 183 10.60 -5.02 -6.83
CA PRO A 183 10.25 -6.42 -6.94
C PRO A 183 11.44 -7.32 -6.54
N SER A 184 11.15 -8.47 -5.94
CA SER A 184 12.11 -9.53 -5.65
C SER A 184 11.53 -10.89 -6.05
N MET A 185 12.35 -11.94 -6.10
CA MET A 185 11.89 -13.27 -6.59
C MET A 185 10.69 -13.83 -5.82
N GLN A 186 10.64 -13.65 -4.49
CA GLN A 186 9.60 -14.19 -3.60
C GLN A 186 8.66 -13.11 -3.04
N GLY A 187 8.78 -11.87 -3.53
CA GLY A 187 7.93 -10.77 -3.10
C GLY A 187 8.49 -9.41 -3.50
N ALA A 188 8.86 -8.62 -2.50
CA ALA A 188 9.44 -7.32 -2.72
C ALA A 188 10.57 -7.01 -1.74
N ALA A 189 11.27 -5.93 -2.01
CA ALA A 189 12.23 -5.35 -1.11
C ALA A 189 11.90 -3.87 -0.89
N ILE A 190 11.96 -3.45 0.37
CA ILE A 190 11.62 -2.10 0.80
C ILE A 190 12.88 -1.35 1.21
N HIS A 191 13.01 -0.12 0.72
CA HIS A 191 13.98 0.83 1.22
C HIS A 191 13.25 2.01 1.87
N ILE A 192 13.52 2.26 3.16
CA ILE A 192 12.88 3.35 3.90
C ILE A 192 13.64 4.65 3.65
N VAL A 193 13.09 5.52 2.80
CA VAL A 193 13.67 6.83 2.48
C VAL A 193 13.48 7.82 3.62
N LYS A 194 12.34 7.74 4.31
CA LYS A 194 12.02 8.63 5.43
C LYS A 194 11.12 7.92 6.42
N ARG A 195 11.42 8.08 7.71
CA ARG A 195 10.57 7.71 8.84
C ARG A 195 10.82 8.67 10.01
N GLN A 196 9.96 8.67 11.02
CA GLN A 196 10.20 9.40 12.27
C GLN A 196 11.08 8.57 13.21
N GLY A 197 12.38 8.63 13.01
CA GLY A 197 13.38 7.95 13.85
C GLY A 197 14.75 7.89 13.16
N PRO A 198 15.63 6.98 13.60
CA PRO A 198 16.95 6.79 12.99
C PRO A 198 16.84 6.47 11.51
N ILE A 199 17.90 6.76 10.75
CA ILE A 199 17.99 6.32 9.36
C ILE A 199 17.96 4.78 9.33
N CYS A 200 17.30 4.21 8.33
CA CYS A 200 17.31 2.78 8.06
C CYS A 200 18.07 2.54 6.76
N ASP A 201 19.36 2.25 6.87
CA ASP A 201 20.24 2.06 5.69
C ASP A 201 20.10 0.65 5.07
N LYS A 202 19.45 -0.28 5.77
CA LYS A 202 19.21 -1.64 5.27
C LYS A 202 17.98 -1.69 4.35
N GLN A 203 18.06 -2.59 3.38
CA GLN A 203 16.93 -3.02 2.56
C GLN A 203 16.18 -4.14 3.28
N LEU A 204 14.85 -4.02 3.36
CA LEU A 204 14.00 -4.97 4.08
C LEU A 204 13.37 -5.95 3.07
N PRO A 205 13.70 -7.26 3.12
CA PRO A 205 13.03 -8.24 2.29
C PRO A 205 11.62 -8.50 2.82
N ILE A 206 10.65 -8.51 1.91
CA ILE A 206 9.24 -8.80 2.18
C ILE A 206 8.84 -10.00 1.34
N THR A 207 8.44 -11.08 2.01
CA THR A 207 8.01 -12.32 1.35
C THR A 207 6.51 -12.28 1.16
N PHE A 208 6.05 -12.26 -0.08
CA PHE A 208 4.62 -12.30 -0.41
C PHE A 208 4.12 -13.73 -0.66
N TYR A 209 5.03 -14.58 -1.14
CA TYR A 209 4.81 -15.97 -1.48
C TYR A 209 5.87 -16.76 -0.73
N PRO A 210 5.59 -17.22 0.50
CA PRO A 210 6.51 -18.13 1.16
C PRO A 210 6.69 -19.35 0.29
N ASP A 211 7.91 -19.90 0.24
CA ASP A 211 8.13 -21.17 -0.44
C ASP A 211 7.10 -22.17 0.11
N PRO A 212 6.43 -22.95 -0.77
CA PRO A 212 5.68 -24.08 -0.28
C PRO A 212 6.64 -24.90 0.57
N ALA A 213 6.23 -25.24 1.80
CA ALA A 213 7.02 -26.10 2.65
C ALA A 213 7.49 -27.32 1.83
N PRO A 214 8.68 -27.89 2.06
CA PRO A 214 9.22 -29.03 1.29
C PRO A 214 8.39 -30.32 1.37
N HIS A 215 7.16 -30.26 1.90
CA HIS A 215 6.21 -31.34 1.99
C HIS A 215 4.87 -30.88 1.39
N ALA A 216 4.47 -31.54 0.29
CA ALA A 216 3.32 -31.28 -0.58
C ALA A 216 3.53 -30.10 -1.54
N THR A 217 3.79 -30.30 -2.83
CA THR A 217 3.03 -31.16 -3.74
C THR A 217 3.91 -31.45 -4.95
N THR A 218 4.00 -32.69 -5.39
CA THR A 218 4.29 -33.01 -6.79
C THR A 218 3.20 -32.36 -7.64
N THR A 219 3.37 -31.10 -8.02
CA THR A 219 2.67 -30.54 -9.16
C THR A 219 3.19 -31.32 -10.36
N HIS A 220 2.43 -32.35 -10.75
CA HIS A 220 2.40 -32.73 -12.14
C HIS A 220 2.00 -31.46 -12.89
N HIS A 221 2.98 -30.71 -13.39
CA HIS A 221 2.73 -29.77 -14.46
C HIS A 221 2.06 -30.61 -15.56
N ALA A 222 0.76 -30.40 -15.77
CA ALA A 222 0.12 -30.93 -16.94
C ALA A 222 0.88 -30.34 -18.12
N THR A 223 1.63 -31.19 -18.83
CA THR A 223 2.22 -30.82 -20.12
C THR A 223 1.05 -30.29 -20.96
N LEU A 224 1.17 -29.07 -21.46
CA LEU A 224 0.13 -28.40 -22.29
C LEU A 224 -0.15 -29.13 -23.62
N ASP A 225 0.48 -30.28 -23.84
CA ASP A 225 0.23 -31.21 -24.93
C ASP A 225 -0.88 -32.20 -24.56
N GLN A 226 -2.09 -31.72 -24.28
CA GLN A 226 -3.27 -32.57 -24.47
C GLN A 226 -3.72 -32.39 -25.92
N PRO A 227 -3.66 -33.43 -26.78
CA PRO A 227 -4.28 -33.35 -28.09
C PRO A 227 -5.78 -33.05 -27.89
N LEU A 228 -6.32 -32.12 -28.68
CA LEU A 228 -7.75 -31.85 -28.76
C LEU A 228 -8.49 -33.17 -28.85
N SER A 229 -9.41 -33.43 -27.90
CA SER A 229 -10.32 -34.56 -27.99
C SER A 229 -11.14 -34.41 -29.27
N ALA A 230 -10.75 -35.16 -30.31
CA ALA A 230 -11.47 -35.25 -31.57
C ALA A 230 -12.72 -36.11 -31.38
N ASP A 231 -13.74 -35.56 -30.73
CA ASP A 231 -15.11 -36.07 -30.77
C ASP A 231 -16.09 -34.89 -30.75
N ALA A 232 -15.94 -33.99 -31.73
CA ALA A 232 -17.04 -33.13 -32.14
C ALA A 232 -17.83 -33.89 -33.21
N GLN A 233 -18.93 -34.55 -32.82
CA GLN A 233 -19.89 -35.06 -33.80
C GLN A 233 -20.56 -33.87 -34.50
N PRO A 234 -20.52 -33.78 -35.85
CA PRO A 234 -21.23 -32.73 -36.58
C PRO A 234 -22.71 -33.09 -36.61
N GLY A 235 -23.50 -32.46 -35.75
CA GLY A 235 -24.94 -32.64 -35.76
C GLY A 235 -25.64 -31.33 -35.51
N HIS A 236 -25.90 -30.55 -36.55
CA HIS A 236 -27.07 -29.68 -36.68
C HIS A 236 -27.34 -29.50 -38.19
N GLN A 237 -28.38 -30.16 -38.71
CA GLN A 237 -28.92 -29.86 -40.04
C GLN A 237 -29.69 -28.54 -39.96
N LEU A 238 -29.37 -27.61 -40.87
CA LEU A 238 -30.13 -26.38 -41.08
C LEU A 238 -31.51 -26.71 -41.71
N PRO A 239 -32.61 -26.08 -41.27
CA PRO A 239 -33.90 -26.25 -41.92
C PRO A 239 -33.92 -25.62 -43.31
N GLU A 240 -34.50 -26.36 -44.26
CA GLU A 240 -34.65 -26.00 -45.67
C GLU A 240 -35.66 -24.84 -45.83
N LEU A 241 -35.26 -23.76 -46.51
CA LEU A 241 -36.13 -22.64 -46.88
C LEU A 241 -37.14 -23.09 -47.94
N VAL A 242 -38.43 -23.04 -47.61
CA VAL A 242 -39.54 -23.20 -48.57
C VAL A 242 -39.70 -21.91 -49.38
N ARG A 243 -39.83 -22.06 -50.70
CA ARG A 243 -40.06 -21.00 -51.71
C ARG A 243 -41.40 -20.30 -51.56
#